data_AF-A0A1T4Y4B5-F1
#
_entry.id   AF-A0A1T4Y4B5-F1
#
_cell.length_a   1.000
_cell.length_b   1.000
_cell.length_c   1.000
_cell.angle_alpha   90.00
_cell.angle_beta   90.00
_cell.angle_gamma   90.00
#
_symmetry.space_group_name_H-M   'P 1'
#
loop_
_entity.id
_entity.type
_entity.pdbx_description
1 polymer ?
#
loop_
_entity_poly.entity_id
_entity_poly.type
_entity_poly.pdbx_seq_one_letter_code
_entity_poly.pdbx_strand_id
1 'polypeptide(L)'
;MFSFVRTGPKLIVFGSDNVCELSNFFKDNLKGISVGLIQALEIAQEDNTIIFITEPGKKIARLEDVKSIILVPERSDYLFSSILNLNAYSYIKDSHIAPGTVIMRVLGNTEKIIESIRQTYDGKIMSIEKCLDIGISNQTILSFTEKPINKNLNLKDFKDEHMLIDMPPHILHKRLMSQSLRFLNEGLEDKNWYDLQIRIYDRYSKYRLHYERLSIVLDNLESGLVLGESYAKDYPRFLMSVLVYQIRLFTLLNPIEIKKMLLSMEYLEDGTRISDLDLIYKGKKVDWVEALEPSTKGFTRQELGMKFREETFKKLTADNIEKIKKYDEEIIATRK
;
A
#
# COMPACT_ATOMS: atom_id res chain seq x y z
N MET A 1 -2.89 -2.00 -7.24
CA MET A 1 -1.92 -1.31 -8.10
C MET A 1 -0.71 -0.88 -7.26
N PHE A 2 0.51 -0.96 -7.80
CA PHE A 2 1.73 -0.52 -7.10
C PHE A 2 1.63 0.95 -6.69
N SER A 3 1.56 1.21 -5.39
CA SER A 3 1.38 2.56 -4.85
C SER A 3 2.71 3.08 -4.30
N PHE A 4 3.04 4.30 -4.69
CA PHE A 4 4.27 4.97 -4.24
C PHE A 4 4.03 6.05 -3.21
N VAL A 5 2.84 6.63 -3.22
CA VAL A 5 2.49 7.75 -2.36
C VAL A 5 1.09 7.52 -1.85
N ARG A 6 0.91 7.77 -0.56
CA ARG A 6 -0.35 7.61 0.17
C ARG A 6 -0.50 8.77 1.13
N THR A 7 -1.69 9.34 1.27
CA THR A 7 -1.96 10.29 2.36
C THR A 7 -2.05 9.56 3.68
N GLY A 8 -1.64 10.18 4.78
CA GLY A 8 -1.91 9.65 6.12
C GLY A 8 -3.21 10.20 6.71
N PRO A 9 -3.50 9.90 7.98
CA PRO A 9 -4.70 10.37 8.67
C PRO A 9 -4.73 11.89 8.78
N LYS A 10 -5.93 12.44 8.93
CA LYS A 10 -6.11 13.84 9.28
C LYS A 10 -5.76 14.06 10.75
N LEU A 11 -4.99 15.11 11.00
CA LEU A 11 -4.57 15.52 12.33
C LEU A 11 -5.33 16.80 12.70
N ILE A 12 -6.12 16.76 13.76
CA ILE A 12 -6.94 17.89 14.22
C ILE A 12 -6.64 18.16 15.68
N VAL A 13 -6.59 19.44 16.04
CA VAL A 13 -6.42 19.90 17.41
C VAL A 13 -7.71 20.58 17.85
N PHE A 14 -8.19 20.22 19.04
CA PHE A 14 -9.26 20.91 19.75
C PHE A 14 -8.77 21.49 21.07
N GLY A 15 -8.99 22.78 21.26
CA GLY A 15 -8.84 23.45 22.54
C GLY A 15 -10.11 23.28 23.38
N SER A 16 -9.98 22.71 24.58
CA SER A 16 -11.11 22.43 25.47
C SER A 16 -10.77 22.63 26.95
N ASP A 17 -11.66 23.30 27.68
CA ASP A 17 -11.61 23.35 29.15
C ASP A 17 -12.12 22.04 29.80
N ASN A 18 -12.87 21.22 29.03
CA ASN A 18 -13.58 20.03 29.48
C ASN A 18 -13.05 18.79 28.74
N VAL A 19 -11.75 18.50 28.94
CA VAL A 19 -11.02 17.43 28.21
C VAL A 19 -11.69 16.07 28.37
N CYS A 20 -12.19 15.75 29.57
CA CYS A 20 -12.83 14.47 29.86
C CYS A 20 -14.15 14.31 29.11
N GLU A 21 -15.00 15.33 29.14
CA GLU A 21 -16.30 15.35 28.49
C GLU A 21 -16.16 15.27 26.97
N LEU A 22 -15.26 16.06 26.39
CA LEU A 22 -14.95 16.02 24.97
C LEU A 22 -14.39 14.63 24.57
N SER A 23 -13.54 14.05 25.41
CA SER A 23 -12.99 12.72 25.17
C SER A 23 -14.06 11.63 25.19
N ASN A 24 -14.98 11.69 26.15
CA ASN A 24 -16.10 10.75 26.26
C ASN A 24 -17.07 10.90 25.09
N PHE A 25 -17.34 12.13 24.65
CA PHE A 25 -18.14 12.37 23.45
C PHE A 25 -17.61 11.59 22.23
N PHE A 26 -16.31 11.68 21.95
CA PHE A 26 -15.72 10.96 20.82
C PHE A 26 -15.77 9.44 20.98
N LYS A 27 -15.57 8.92 22.20
CA LYS A 27 -15.66 7.49 22.49
C LYS A 27 -17.08 6.95 22.28
N ASP A 28 -18.06 7.62 22.89
CA ASP A 28 -19.44 7.12 22.99
C ASP A 28 -20.22 7.29 21.68
N ASN A 29 -19.98 8.39 20.94
CA ASN A 29 -20.76 8.73 19.75
C ASN A 29 -20.03 8.41 18.44
N LEU A 30 -18.70 8.33 18.45
CA LEU A 30 -17.88 8.21 17.23
C LEU A 30 -16.90 7.05 17.27
N LYS A 31 -17.09 6.10 18.20
CA LYS A 31 -16.23 4.91 18.37
C LYS A 31 -14.75 5.29 18.53
N GLY A 32 -14.49 6.47 19.10
CA GLY A 32 -13.16 6.96 19.34
C GLY A 32 -12.41 6.09 20.35
N ILE A 33 -11.10 5.94 20.16
CA ILE A 33 -10.24 5.16 21.06
C ILE A 33 -9.18 6.09 21.62
N SER A 34 -9.07 6.14 22.95
CA SER A 34 -8.00 6.89 23.61
C SER A 34 -6.72 6.08 23.57
N VAL A 35 -5.69 6.63 22.93
CA VAL A 35 -4.41 5.94 22.68
C VAL A 35 -3.26 6.93 22.78
N GLY A 36 -2.03 6.45 22.96
CA GLY A 36 -0.85 7.31 22.84
C GLY A 36 -0.56 7.70 21.39
N LEU A 37 0.30 8.70 21.17
CA LEU A 37 0.69 9.18 19.82
C LEU A 37 1.17 8.04 18.92
N ILE A 38 2.09 7.21 19.42
CA ILE A 38 2.67 6.10 18.66
C ILE A 38 1.57 5.13 18.21
N GLN A 39 0.72 4.69 19.14
CA GLN A 39 -0.38 3.78 18.83
C GLN A 39 -1.40 4.41 17.86
N ALA A 40 -1.69 5.71 18.00
CA ALA A 40 -2.57 6.42 17.08
C ALA A 40 -2.02 6.38 15.64
N LEU A 41 -0.72 6.66 15.46
CA LEU A 41 -0.07 6.66 14.14
C LEU A 41 0.01 5.25 13.53
N GLU A 42 0.15 4.20 14.34
CA GLU A 42 0.22 2.81 13.86
C GLU A 42 -1.13 2.23 13.45
N ILE A 43 -2.21 2.62 14.14
CA ILE A 43 -3.56 2.11 13.87
C ILE A 43 -4.25 2.92 12.76
N ALA A 44 -3.96 4.21 12.67
CA ALA A 44 -4.67 5.11 11.78
C ALA A 44 -4.43 4.81 10.29
N GLN A 45 -5.52 4.85 9.51
CA GLN A 45 -5.50 4.79 8.06
C GLN A 45 -5.86 6.16 7.44
N GLU A 46 -5.98 6.21 6.11
CA GLU A 46 -6.30 7.42 5.35
C GLU A 46 -7.63 8.06 5.75
N ASP A 47 -8.62 7.20 6.03
CA ASP A 47 -9.97 7.63 6.34
C ASP A 47 -10.18 7.89 7.84
N ASN A 48 -9.12 7.84 8.64
CA ASN A 48 -9.18 8.08 10.08
C ASN A 48 -8.79 9.53 10.40
N THR A 49 -9.23 9.98 11.57
CA THR A 49 -8.86 11.27 12.14
C THR A 49 -8.21 11.07 13.51
N ILE A 50 -7.01 11.61 13.70
CA ILE A 50 -6.35 11.69 15.00
C ILE A 50 -6.64 13.07 15.59
N ILE A 51 -7.21 13.07 16.78
CA ILE A 51 -7.60 14.26 17.51
C ILE A 51 -6.65 14.46 18.68
N PHE A 52 -6.03 15.63 18.73
CA PHE A 52 -5.27 16.13 19.87
C PHE A 52 -6.15 17.09 20.67
N ILE A 53 -6.28 16.87 21.97
CA ILE A 53 -7.00 17.79 22.85
C ILE A 53 -5.97 18.55 23.70
N THR A 54 -6.04 19.88 23.65
CA THR A 54 -5.17 20.79 24.39
C THR A 54 -5.99 21.76 25.24
N GLU A 55 -5.30 22.57 26.04
CA GLU A 55 -5.90 23.79 26.58
C GLU A 55 -6.27 24.77 25.45
N PRO A 56 -7.32 25.61 25.62
CA PRO A 56 -7.71 26.59 24.62
C PRO A 56 -6.64 27.66 24.29
N GLY A 57 -6.75 28.25 23.11
CA GLY A 57 -5.95 29.39 22.67
C GLY A 57 -4.54 29.03 22.16
N LYS A 58 -4.22 27.74 22.04
CA LYS A 58 -2.95 27.26 21.50
C LYS A 58 -3.00 27.29 19.96
N LYS A 59 -2.19 28.14 19.33
CA LYS A 59 -2.11 28.24 17.86
C LYS A 59 -1.37 27.07 17.20
N ILE A 60 -0.46 26.45 17.95
CA ILE A 60 0.30 25.28 17.55
C ILE A 60 0.23 24.33 18.75
N ALA A 61 -0.30 23.12 18.53
CA ALA A 61 -0.30 22.09 19.55
C ALA A 61 1.07 21.42 19.60
N ARG A 62 1.93 21.90 20.49
CA ARG A 62 3.12 21.14 20.86
C ARG A 62 2.69 19.88 21.58
N LEU A 63 3.43 18.80 21.41
CA LEU A 63 3.17 17.51 22.05
C LEU A 63 3.13 17.62 23.58
N GLU A 64 3.88 18.54 24.17
CA GLU A 64 3.85 18.86 25.61
C GLU A 64 2.51 19.43 26.10
N ASP A 65 1.77 20.11 25.22
CA ASP A 65 0.47 20.73 25.54
C ASP A 65 -0.71 19.77 25.39
N VAL A 66 -0.48 18.59 24.79
CA VAL A 66 -1.51 17.59 24.51
C VAL A 66 -1.92 16.88 25.80
N LYS A 67 -3.19 17.03 26.18
CA LYS A 67 -3.78 16.41 27.38
C LYS A 67 -4.40 15.04 27.07
N SER A 68 -4.89 14.85 25.84
CA SER A 68 -5.54 13.61 25.39
C SER A 68 -5.36 13.44 23.89
N ILE A 69 -5.20 12.19 23.45
CA ILE A 69 -5.16 11.80 22.04
C ILE A 69 -6.24 10.76 21.79
N ILE A 70 -7.07 11.02 20.78
CA ILE A 70 -8.17 10.15 20.40
C ILE A 70 -8.08 9.84 18.92
N LEU A 71 -8.05 8.54 18.61
CA LEU A 71 -8.20 8.05 17.26
C LEU A 71 -9.68 7.84 16.98
N VAL A 72 -10.22 8.54 15.99
CA VAL A 72 -11.58 8.33 15.48
C VAL A 72 -11.51 7.59 14.14
N PRO A 73 -12.19 6.45 13.99
CA PRO A 73 -12.19 5.67 12.75
C PRO A 73 -13.13 6.27 11.68
N GLU A 74 -13.16 7.60 11.58
CA GLU A 74 -14.01 8.34 10.66
C GLU A 74 -13.25 9.53 10.07
N ARG A 75 -13.68 9.94 8.86
CA ARG A 75 -13.09 11.08 8.14
C ARG A 75 -13.46 12.40 8.81
N SER A 76 -12.62 13.41 8.61
CA SER A 76 -12.76 14.71 9.28
C SER A 76 -14.09 15.42 8.97
N ASP A 77 -14.64 15.25 7.77
CA ASP A 77 -15.94 15.80 7.37
C ASP A 77 -17.10 15.18 8.14
N TYR A 78 -17.11 13.85 8.30
CA TYR A 78 -18.08 13.17 9.16
C TYR A 78 -17.93 13.56 10.63
N LEU A 79 -16.69 13.67 11.12
CA LEU A 79 -16.37 14.14 12.47
C LEU A 79 -16.98 15.53 12.73
N PHE A 80 -16.70 16.52 11.87
CA PHE A 80 -17.20 17.88 12.05
C PHE A 80 -18.73 17.95 11.93
N SER A 81 -19.33 17.21 11.00
CA SER A 81 -20.80 17.10 10.89
C SER A 81 -21.42 16.56 12.19
N SER A 82 -20.80 15.52 12.76
CA SER A 82 -21.28 14.92 14.01
C SER A 82 -21.14 15.86 15.21
N ILE A 83 -20.03 16.60 15.30
CA ILE A 83 -19.83 17.62 16.34
C ILE A 83 -20.93 18.68 16.30
N LEU A 84 -21.30 19.14 15.10
CA LEU A 84 -22.36 20.14 14.91
C LEU A 84 -23.73 19.58 15.27
N ASN A 85 -24.09 18.41 14.71
CA ASN A 85 -25.42 17.82 14.87
C ASN A 85 -25.70 17.34 16.30
N LEU A 86 -24.66 16.92 17.03
CA LEU A 86 -24.77 16.46 18.43
C LEU A 86 -24.45 17.58 19.44
N ASN A 87 -24.30 18.82 18.99
CA ASN A 87 -24.00 20.00 19.81
C ASN A 87 -22.73 19.86 20.70
N ALA A 88 -21.77 19.04 20.27
CA ALA A 88 -20.51 18.83 20.98
C ALA A 88 -19.55 20.02 20.88
N TYR A 89 -19.85 20.98 20.01
CA TYR A 89 -19.13 22.26 19.95
C TYR A 89 -19.17 23.03 21.27
N SER A 90 -20.13 22.75 22.16
CA SER A 90 -20.20 23.32 23.51
C SER A 90 -18.97 22.98 24.37
N TYR A 91 -18.29 21.86 24.07
CA TYR A 91 -17.06 21.43 24.72
C TYR A 91 -15.78 21.94 24.03
N ILE A 92 -15.90 22.62 22.88
CA ILE A 92 -14.76 23.04 22.04
C ILE A 92 -14.69 24.57 22.02
N LYS A 93 -13.56 25.13 22.46
CA LYS A 93 -13.33 26.59 22.46
C LYS A 93 -12.68 27.09 21.18
N ASP A 94 -11.76 26.30 20.65
CA ASP A 94 -11.09 26.56 19.39
C ASP A 94 -10.67 25.25 18.72
N SER A 95 -10.37 25.33 17.43
CA SER A 95 -9.91 24.19 16.66
C SER A 95 -8.96 24.65 15.57
N HIS A 96 -7.99 23.79 15.24
CA HIS A 96 -7.13 23.99 14.08
C HIS A 96 -6.66 22.65 13.52
N ILE A 97 -6.24 22.66 12.26
CA ILE A 97 -5.70 21.47 11.58
C ILE A 97 -4.19 21.45 11.83
N ALA A 98 -3.67 20.30 12.24
CA ALA A 98 -2.23 20.06 12.35
C ALA A 98 -1.61 19.85 10.95
N PRO A 99 -0.28 19.71 10.81
CA PRO A 99 0.31 19.45 9.50
C PRO A 99 -0.26 18.17 8.88
N GLY A 100 -0.45 18.17 7.56
CA GLY A 100 -0.88 16.99 6.83
C GLY A 100 0.20 15.90 6.85
N THR A 101 -0.19 14.65 6.64
CA THR A 101 0.75 13.54 6.55
C THR A 101 0.69 12.91 5.17
N VAL A 102 1.85 12.61 4.60
CA VAL A 102 2.02 11.85 3.35
C VAL A 102 3.10 10.81 3.58
N ILE A 103 2.87 9.61 3.07
CA ILE A 103 3.78 8.49 3.15
C ILE A 103 4.27 8.19 1.74
N MET A 104 5.57 8.09 1.55
CA MET A 104 6.18 7.69 0.30
C MET A 104 6.95 6.38 0.46
N ARG A 105 6.66 5.44 -0.43
CA ARG A 105 7.44 4.22 -0.57
C ARG A 105 8.73 4.52 -1.32
N VAL A 106 9.87 4.14 -0.74
CA VAL A 106 11.21 4.29 -1.31
C VAL A 106 11.83 2.93 -1.55
N LEU A 107 12.59 2.78 -2.64
CA LEU A 107 13.23 1.53 -3.03
C LEU A 107 14.62 1.84 -3.59
N GLY A 108 15.64 1.08 -3.14
CA GLY A 108 17.03 1.33 -3.54
C GLY A 108 17.75 2.25 -2.55
N ASN A 109 18.57 3.16 -3.06
CA ASN A 109 19.31 4.13 -2.26
C ASN A 109 18.35 5.19 -1.69
N THR A 110 17.92 4.97 -0.44
CA THR A 110 16.92 5.81 0.24
C THR A 110 17.45 7.22 0.49
N GLU A 111 18.70 7.36 0.91
CA GLU A 111 19.32 8.65 1.23
C GLU A 111 19.31 9.58 0.01
N LYS A 112 19.66 9.03 -1.16
CA LYS A 112 19.63 9.77 -2.43
C LYS A 112 18.22 10.21 -2.84
N ILE A 113 17.22 9.37 -2.61
CA ILE A 113 15.81 9.71 -2.86
C ILE A 113 15.36 10.85 -1.94
N ILE A 114 15.64 10.72 -0.64
CA ILE A 114 15.31 11.74 0.36
C ILE A 114 15.97 13.08 0.00
N GLU A 115 17.25 13.06 -0.36
CA GLU A 115 17.99 14.26 -0.74
C GLU A 115 17.43 14.92 -2.02
N SER A 116 17.07 14.13 -3.04
CA SER A 116 16.45 14.65 -4.27
C SER A 116 15.09 15.33 -4.01
N ILE A 117 14.27 14.71 -3.15
CA ILE A 117 12.99 15.30 -2.72
C ILE A 117 13.25 16.57 -1.92
N ARG A 118 14.24 16.56 -1.02
CA ARG A 118 14.64 17.72 -0.21
C ARG A 118 15.01 18.90 -1.11
N GLN A 119 15.84 18.68 -2.12
CA GLN A 119 16.25 19.70 -3.09
C GLN A 119 15.08 20.19 -3.96
N THR A 120 14.15 19.30 -4.32
CA THR A 120 13.00 19.67 -5.16
C THR A 120 11.95 20.50 -4.42
N TYR A 121 11.73 20.22 -3.14
CA TYR A 121 10.63 20.83 -2.35
C TYR A 121 11.10 21.72 -1.20
N ASP A 122 12.40 21.94 -1.06
CA ASP A 122 13.02 22.69 0.05
C ASP A 122 12.57 22.19 1.43
N GLY A 123 12.53 20.87 1.58
CA GLY A 123 12.05 20.22 2.79
C GLY A 123 13.08 20.22 3.92
N LYS A 124 12.61 20.20 5.17
CA LYS A 124 13.44 20.15 6.37
C LYS A 124 13.40 18.75 6.97
N ILE A 125 14.54 18.07 7.06
CA ILE A 125 14.65 16.73 7.65
C ILE A 125 14.69 16.84 9.18
N MET A 126 13.80 16.10 9.86
CA MET A 126 13.73 16.03 11.32
C MET A 126 12.97 14.78 11.78
N SER A 127 12.87 14.57 13.10
CA SER A 127 12.05 13.49 13.66
C SER A 127 10.55 13.79 13.51
N ILE A 128 9.72 12.75 13.53
CA ILE A 128 8.26 12.89 13.47
C ILE A 128 7.70 13.79 14.58
N GLU A 129 8.25 13.70 15.79
CA GLU A 129 7.86 14.51 16.94
C GLU A 129 8.09 16.00 16.68
N LYS A 130 9.28 16.35 16.17
CA LYS A 130 9.60 17.74 15.81
C LYS A 130 8.71 18.23 14.67
N CYS A 131 8.47 17.41 13.65
CA CYS A 131 7.56 17.72 12.55
C CYS A 131 6.15 18.08 13.07
N LEU A 132 5.64 17.34 14.05
CA LEU A 132 4.35 17.61 14.69
C LEU A 132 4.37 18.87 15.55
N ASP A 133 5.45 19.10 16.30
CA ASP A 133 5.59 20.23 17.22
C ASP A 133 5.66 21.60 16.53
N ILE A 134 6.27 21.68 15.35
CA ILE A 134 6.45 22.96 14.63
C ILE A 134 5.57 23.11 13.39
N GLY A 135 4.97 22.02 12.93
CA GLY A 135 4.18 22.00 11.70
C GLY A 135 2.84 22.70 11.85
N ILE A 136 2.35 23.27 10.75
CA ILE A 136 1.06 23.97 10.68
C ILE A 136 0.18 23.42 9.55
N SER A 137 -1.10 23.80 9.53
CA SER A 137 -2.14 23.25 8.63
C SER A 137 -1.82 23.22 7.13
N ASN A 138 -1.01 24.17 6.64
CA ASN A 138 -0.63 24.26 5.22
C ASN A 138 0.69 23.56 4.90
N GLN A 139 1.24 22.79 5.84
CA GLN A 139 2.47 22.04 5.69
C GLN A 139 2.18 20.55 5.67
N THR A 140 3.14 19.79 5.16
CA THR A 140 3.05 18.34 5.09
C THR A 140 4.28 17.69 5.67
N ILE A 141 4.04 16.70 6.52
CA ILE A 141 5.03 15.73 6.98
C ILE A 141 5.07 14.62 5.95
N LEU A 142 6.21 14.46 5.29
CA LEU A 142 6.50 13.36 4.40
C LEU A 142 7.33 12.31 5.15
N SER A 143 6.79 11.11 5.27
CA SER A 143 7.43 9.95 5.90
C SER A 143 7.82 8.92 4.84
N PHE A 144 8.94 8.22 5.06
CA PHE A 144 9.48 7.26 4.10
C PHE A 144 9.40 5.83 4.62
N THR A 145 9.12 4.86 3.75
CA THR A 145 9.15 3.42 4.07
C THR A 145 9.56 2.59 2.87
N GLU A 146 10.16 1.43 3.10
CA GLU A 146 10.40 0.44 2.02
C GLU A 146 9.24 -0.55 1.86
N LYS A 147 8.33 -0.59 2.85
CA LYS A 147 7.21 -1.52 2.89
C LYS A 147 6.09 -1.08 1.94
N PRO A 148 5.26 -2.04 1.48
CA PRO A 148 4.02 -1.73 0.77
C PRO A 148 3.12 -0.81 1.59
N ILE A 149 2.59 0.24 0.96
CA ILE A 149 1.82 1.30 1.65
C ILE A 149 0.31 1.08 1.58
N ASN A 150 -0.16 0.12 0.79
CA ASN A 150 -1.54 -0.37 0.77
C ASN A 150 -1.97 -1.14 2.03
N LYS A 151 -1.05 -1.40 2.98
CA LYS A 151 -1.30 -2.10 4.24
C LYS A 151 -1.07 -1.14 5.42
N ASN A 152 -1.45 -1.58 6.62
CA ASN A 152 -1.08 -0.88 7.85
C ASN A 152 0.43 -0.96 8.05
N LEU A 153 1.02 0.16 8.43
CA LEU A 153 2.44 0.32 8.70
C LEU A 153 2.61 0.56 10.20
N ASN A 154 3.57 -0.12 10.81
CA ASN A 154 3.97 0.18 12.18
C ASN A 154 5.02 1.30 12.17
N LEU A 155 5.27 1.93 13.31
CA LEU A 155 6.23 3.03 13.37
C LEU A 155 7.64 2.56 12.97
N LYS A 156 8.00 1.32 13.36
CA LYS A 156 9.26 0.66 12.97
C LYS A 156 9.42 0.39 11.47
N ASP A 157 8.34 0.45 10.70
CA ASP A 157 8.39 0.24 9.24
C ASP A 157 8.79 1.53 8.51
N PHE A 158 8.78 2.68 9.19
CA PHE A 158 9.24 3.96 8.67
C PHE A 158 10.73 4.16 8.90
N LYS A 159 11.32 5.03 8.08
CA LYS A 159 12.66 5.58 8.33
C LYS A 159 12.59 6.61 9.45
N ASP A 160 13.67 6.75 10.21
CA ASP A 160 13.78 7.74 11.30
C ASP A 160 13.72 9.19 10.79
N GLU A 161 14.11 9.40 9.54
CA GLU A 161 14.09 10.69 8.86
C GLU A 161 12.69 10.98 8.29
N HIS A 162 12.10 12.07 8.73
CA HIS A 162 10.88 12.64 8.18
C HIS A 162 11.18 14.02 7.60
N MET A 163 10.36 14.48 6.67
CA MET A 163 10.56 15.76 6.01
C MET A 163 9.33 16.65 6.18
N LEU A 164 9.53 17.83 6.78
CA LEU A 164 8.50 18.88 6.82
C LEU A 164 8.64 19.76 5.58
N ILE A 165 7.57 19.85 4.79
CA ILE A 165 7.52 20.61 3.53
C ILE A 165 6.45 21.70 3.65
N ASP A 166 6.80 22.92 3.23
CA ASP A 166 5.90 24.08 3.23
C ASP A 166 4.91 24.03 2.05
N MET A 167 4.07 22.99 2.06
CA MET A 167 3.09 22.74 1.01
C MET A 167 1.89 21.96 1.56
N PRO A 168 0.65 22.29 1.16
CA PRO A 168 -0.52 21.55 1.57
C PRO A 168 -0.48 20.08 1.08
N PRO A 169 -1.00 19.13 1.87
CA PRO A 169 -0.85 17.69 1.61
C PRO A 169 -1.43 17.25 0.27
N HIS A 170 -2.56 17.84 -0.15
CA HIS A 170 -3.17 17.50 -1.44
C HIS A 170 -2.34 17.95 -2.65
N ILE A 171 -1.61 19.07 -2.53
CA ILE A 171 -0.71 19.58 -3.58
C ILE A 171 0.55 18.72 -3.62
N LEU A 172 1.16 18.47 -2.45
CA LEU A 172 2.37 17.66 -2.37
C LEU A 172 2.09 16.24 -2.86
N HIS A 173 0.99 15.60 -2.42
CA HIS A 173 0.57 14.29 -2.88
C HIS A 173 0.46 14.22 -4.41
N LYS A 174 -0.21 15.20 -5.03
CA LYS A 174 -0.35 15.25 -6.49
C LYS A 174 1.00 15.38 -7.20
N ARG A 175 1.90 16.23 -6.70
CA ARG A 175 3.24 16.42 -7.28
C ARG A 175 4.11 15.17 -7.11
N LEU A 176 4.14 14.60 -5.91
CA LEU A 176 4.85 13.35 -5.63
C LEU A 176 4.32 12.21 -6.49
N MET A 177 2.99 12.05 -6.64
CA MET A 177 2.43 11.04 -7.53
C MET A 177 2.94 11.20 -8.96
N SER A 178 2.95 12.43 -9.50
CA SER A 178 3.44 12.71 -10.86
C SER A 178 4.96 12.52 -11.05
N GLN A 179 5.74 12.61 -9.97
CA GLN A 179 7.21 12.55 -10.00
C GLN A 179 7.78 11.31 -9.30
N SER A 180 6.94 10.43 -8.77
CA SER A 180 7.33 9.29 -7.93
C SER A 180 8.36 8.40 -8.62
N LEU A 181 8.10 8.05 -9.88
CA LEU A 181 9.03 7.28 -10.70
C LEU A 181 10.36 7.99 -10.94
N ARG A 182 10.37 9.33 -11.09
CA ARG A 182 11.61 10.10 -11.24
C ARG A 182 12.48 9.93 -9.99
N PHE A 183 11.90 10.19 -8.82
CA PHE A 183 12.61 10.08 -7.55
C PHE A 183 13.12 8.67 -7.31
N LEU A 184 12.28 7.66 -7.54
CA LEU A 184 12.69 6.26 -7.38
C LEU A 184 13.85 5.91 -8.30
N ASN A 185 13.77 6.29 -9.58
CA ASN A 185 14.82 6.00 -10.56
C ASN A 185 16.17 6.62 -10.17
N GLU A 186 16.18 7.78 -9.51
CA GLU A 186 17.43 8.37 -9.02
C GLU A 186 18.09 7.52 -7.92
N GLY A 187 17.29 6.81 -7.11
CA GLY A 187 17.75 5.87 -6.09
C GLY A 187 18.09 4.46 -6.60
N LEU A 188 17.78 4.15 -7.87
CA LEU A 188 18.07 2.84 -8.46
C LEU A 188 19.51 2.81 -9.01
N GLU A 189 20.49 2.57 -8.14
CA GLU A 189 21.90 2.48 -8.56
C GLU A 189 22.20 1.12 -9.24
N ASP A 190 21.72 0.01 -8.66
CA ASP A 190 21.96 -1.36 -9.19
C ASP A 190 20.66 -2.13 -9.54
N LYS A 191 19.50 -1.53 -9.30
CA LYS A 191 18.20 -2.18 -9.54
C LYS A 191 17.59 -1.66 -10.83
N ASN A 192 17.57 -2.51 -11.85
CA ASN A 192 16.86 -2.19 -13.07
C ASN A 192 15.40 -2.60 -12.96
N TRP A 193 14.53 -1.81 -13.58
CA TRP A 193 13.19 -2.26 -13.88
C TRP A 193 13.22 -3.46 -14.83
N TYR A 194 12.49 -4.49 -14.47
CA TYR A 194 12.26 -5.66 -15.30
C TYR A 194 10.98 -5.47 -16.09
N ASP A 195 11.10 -5.49 -17.42
CA ASP A 195 9.99 -5.61 -18.34
C ASP A 195 9.69 -7.10 -18.58
N LEU A 196 8.58 -7.54 -17.99
CA LEU A 196 8.15 -8.93 -17.96
C LEU A 196 6.86 -9.09 -18.77
N GLN A 197 6.73 -10.22 -19.47
CA GLN A 197 5.49 -10.60 -20.10
C GLN A 197 4.96 -11.85 -19.42
N ILE A 198 3.74 -11.78 -18.89
CA ILE A 198 3.04 -12.92 -18.32
C ILE A 198 2.08 -13.42 -19.39
N ARG A 199 2.18 -14.68 -19.76
CA ARG A 199 1.28 -15.33 -20.72
C ARG A 199 0.39 -16.32 -19.99
N ILE A 200 -0.92 -16.14 -20.14
CA ILE A 200 -1.95 -16.99 -19.57
C ILE A 200 -2.43 -17.97 -20.65
N TYR A 201 -2.23 -19.25 -20.39
CA TYR A 201 -2.78 -20.33 -21.20
C TYR A 201 -3.98 -20.93 -20.47
N ASP A 202 -5.12 -20.91 -21.14
CA ASP A 202 -6.31 -21.60 -20.71
C ASP A 202 -7.01 -22.24 -21.92
N ARG A 203 -7.26 -23.54 -21.82
CA ARG A 203 -7.95 -24.33 -22.85
C ARG A 203 -9.45 -24.02 -22.94
N TYR A 204 -10.04 -23.42 -21.91
CA TYR A 204 -11.45 -23.05 -21.85
C TYR A 204 -11.69 -21.56 -22.19
N SER A 205 -10.63 -20.84 -22.58
CA SER A 205 -10.66 -19.43 -22.98
C SER A 205 -11.25 -18.47 -21.94
N LYS A 206 -11.16 -18.80 -20.65
CA LYS A 206 -11.60 -17.97 -19.52
C LYS A 206 -10.49 -17.05 -19.00
N TYR A 207 -9.68 -16.51 -19.91
CA TYR A 207 -8.50 -15.69 -19.60
C TYR A 207 -8.79 -14.54 -18.62
N ARG A 208 -9.96 -13.90 -18.73
CA ARG A 208 -10.37 -12.84 -17.81
C ARG A 208 -10.39 -13.32 -16.36
N LEU A 209 -11.00 -14.47 -16.06
CA LEU A 209 -11.08 -14.97 -14.69
C LEU A 209 -9.67 -15.26 -14.14
N HIS A 210 -8.76 -15.76 -14.98
CA HIS A 210 -7.35 -15.96 -14.62
C HIS A 210 -6.61 -14.64 -14.36
N TYR A 211 -6.89 -13.62 -15.16
CA TYR A 211 -6.32 -12.29 -15.01
C TYR A 211 -6.80 -11.60 -13.73
N GLU A 212 -8.11 -11.63 -13.44
CA GLU A 212 -8.68 -10.95 -12.28
C GLU A 212 -8.08 -11.50 -10.97
N ARG A 213 -7.97 -12.84 -10.84
CA ARG A 213 -7.30 -13.43 -9.66
C ARG A 213 -5.82 -13.11 -9.57
N LEU A 214 -5.10 -13.09 -10.70
CA LEU A 214 -3.69 -12.74 -10.72
C LEU A 214 -3.50 -11.27 -10.34
N SER A 215 -4.38 -10.40 -10.81
CA SER A 215 -4.38 -8.97 -10.51
C SER A 215 -4.54 -8.72 -9.01
N ILE A 216 -5.43 -9.46 -8.33
CA ILE A 216 -5.57 -9.38 -6.86
C ILE A 216 -4.24 -9.66 -6.17
N VAL A 217 -3.51 -10.69 -6.60
CA VAL A 217 -2.21 -11.05 -6.00
C VAL A 217 -1.15 -10.00 -6.32
N LEU A 218 -1.00 -9.62 -7.58
CA LEU A 218 -0.03 -8.61 -8.01
C LEU A 218 -0.27 -7.26 -7.30
N ASP A 219 -1.53 -6.89 -7.11
CA ASP A 219 -1.93 -5.65 -6.46
C ASP A 219 -1.75 -5.68 -4.96
N ASN A 220 -2.17 -6.76 -4.29
CA ASN A 220 -2.04 -6.87 -2.84
C ASN A 220 -0.58 -6.91 -2.40
N LEU A 221 0.25 -7.60 -3.18
CA LEU A 221 1.69 -7.70 -2.92
C LEU A 221 2.48 -6.50 -3.45
N GLU A 222 1.81 -5.55 -4.12
CA GLU A 222 2.46 -4.42 -4.79
C GLU A 222 3.66 -4.92 -5.62
N SER A 223 3.39 -5.82 -6.57
CA SER A 223 4.44 -6.55 -7.31
C SER A 223 4.94 -5.82 -8.55
N GLY A 224 4.30 -4.72 -8.97
CA GLY A 224 4.71 -3.93 -10.12
C GLY A 224 3.55 -3.20 -10.79
N LEU A 225 3.85 -2.52 -11.89
CA LEU A 225 2.90 -1.78 -12.72
C LEU A 225 2.49 -2.62 -13.92
N VAL A 226 1.19 -2.85 -14.12
CA VAL A 226 0.66 -3.43 -15.35
C VAL A 226 0.62 -2.34 -16.40
N LEU A 227 1.45 -2.45 -17.45
CA LEU A 227 1.57 -1.44 -18.51
C LEU A 227 0.58 -1.66 -19.65
N GLY A 228 0.07 -2.88 -19.80
CA GLY A 228 -0.88 -3.20 -20.85
C GLY A 228 -1.24 -4.67 -20.91
N GLU A 229 -2.35 -4.91 -21.60
CA GLU A 229 -2.95 -6.21 -21.80
C GLU A 229 -3.19 -6.41 -23.30
N SER A 230 -2.92 -7.61 -23.80
CA SER A 230 -3.07 -7.91 -25.23
C SER A 230 -3.32 -9.40 -25.47
N TYR A 231 -3.97 -9.72 -26.58
CA TYR A 231 -3.97 -11.08 -27.09
C TYR A 231 -2.73 -11.28 -27.95
N ALA A 232 -2.03 -12.40 -27.74
CA ALA A 232 -0.91 -12.81 -28.55
C ALA A 232 -1.13 -14.21 -29.13
N LYS A 233 -0.46 -14.51 -30.23
CA LYS A 233 -0.34 -15.89 -30.74
C LYS A 233 1.00 -16.44 -30.31
N ASP A 234 0.98 -17.58 -29.65
CA ASP A 234 2.18 -18.30 -29.30
C ASP A 234 2.30 -19.60 -30.10
N TYR A 235 3.54 -20.04 -30.33
CA TYR A 235 3.85 -21.21 -31.14
C TYR A 235 4.59 -22.26 -30.32
N PRO A 236 3.89 -22.96 -29.40
CA PRO A 236 4.51 -23.97 -28.56
C PRO A 236 5.07 -25.16 -29.36
N ARG A 237 4.62 -25.35 -30.61
CA ARG A 237 5.19 -26.28 -31.59
C ARG A 237 5.18 -25.65 -32.99
N PHE A 238 6.09 -26.09 -33.85
CA PHE A 238 6.13 -25.69 -35.25
C PHE A 238 4.74 -25.87 -35.90
N LEU A 239 4.21 -24.82 -36.54
CA LEU A 239 2.90 -24.75 -37.21
C LEU A 239 1.63 -24.81 -36.31
N MET A 240 1.75 -24.81 -34.98
CA MET A 240 0.58 -24.69 -34.10
C MET A 240 0.55 -23.32 -33.43
N SER A 241 -0.42 -22.46 -33.80
CA SER A 241 -0.67 -21.21 -33.09
C SER A 241 -1.72 -21.41 -32.00
N VAL A 242 -1.40 -21.02 -30.77
CA VAL A 242 -2.35 -20.96 -29.65
C VAL A 242 -2.58 -19.50 -29.28
N LEU A 243 -3.85 -19.13 -29.07
CA LEU A 243 -4.20 -17.82 -28.55
C LEU A 243 -3.87 -17.76 -27.06
N VAL A 244 -3.10 -16.75 -26.65
CA VAL A 244 -2.72 -16.52 -25.26
C VAL A 244 -3.06 -15.10 -24.86
N TYR A 245 -3.44 -14.93 -23.59
CA TYR A 245 -3.60 -13.60 -23.02
C TYR A 245 -2.28 -13.15 -22.42
N GLN A 246 -1.79 -11.98 -22.83
CA GLN A 246 -0.49 -11.46 -22.44
C GLN A 246 -0.65 -10.18 -21.63
N ILE A 247 0.02 -10.14 -20.47
CA ILE A 247 0.10 -9.00 -19.57
C ILE A 247 1.55 -8.52 -19.59
N ARG A 248 1.75 -7.22 -19.80
CA ARG A 248 3.08 -6.59 -19.66
C ARG A 248 3.21 -6.00 -18.26
N LEU A 249 4.10 -6.57 -17.46
CA LEU A 249 4.36 -6.18 -16.07
C LEU A 249 5.73 -5.51 -15.98
N PHE A 250 5.77 -4.32 -15.38
CA PHE A 250 6.99 -3.59 -15.08
C PHE A 250 7.25 -3.62 -13.58
N THR A 251 8.37 -4.20 -13.16
CA THR A 251 8.62 -4.46 -11.73
C THR A 251 10.08 -4.24 -11.34
N LEU A 252 10.31 -3.93 -10.06
CA LEU A 252 11.63 -3.93 -9.44
C LEU A 252 11.97 -5.27 -8.78
N LEU A 253 11.02 -6.21 -8.75
CA LEU A 253 11.22 -7.56 -8.23
C LEU A 253 11.99 -8.40 -9.24
N ASN A 254 12.88 -9.26 -8.74
CA ASN A 254 13.59 -10.21 -9.58
C ASN A 254 12.57 -11.09 -10.34
N PRO A 255 12.78 -11.38 -11.65
CA PRO A 255 11.91 -12.24 -12.42
C PRO A 255 11.57 -13.58 -11.73
N ILE A 256 12.50 -14.15 -10.97
CA ILE A 256 12.28 -15.39 -10.22
C ILE A 256 11.17 -15.22 -9.17
N GLU A 257 11.14 -14.09 -8.47
CA GLU A 257 10.10 -13.81 -7.46
C GLU A 257 8.71 -13.70 -8.10
N ILE A 258 8.62 -13.06 -9.27
CA ILE A 258 7.37 -13.04 -10.05
C ILE A 258 7.01 -14.46 -10.50
N LYS A 259 7.98 -15.29 -10.91
CA LYS A 259 7.70 -16.68 -11.30
C LYS A 259 7.12 -17.49 -10.15
N LYS A 260 7.60 -17.31 -8.91
CA LYS A 260 7.02 -17.94 -7.70
C LYS A 260 5.55 -17.55 -7.51
N MET A 261 5.22 -16.26 -7.69
CA MET A 261 3.84 -15.77 -7.61
C MET A 261 2.95 -16.34 -8.73
N LEU A 262 3.49 -16.59 -9.93
CA LEU A 262 2.72 -17.23 -10.98
C LEU A 262 2.44 -18.70 -10.67
N LEU A 263 3.45 -19.44 -10.21
CA LEU A 263 3.29 -20.85 -9.82
C LEU A 263 2.23 -21.03 -8.72
N SER A 264 2.12 -20.08 -7.80
CA SER A 264 1.12 -20.08 -6.73
C SER A 264 -0.34 -20.00 -7.23
N MET A 265 -0.53 -19.50 -8.45
CA MET A 265 -1.83 -19.31 -9.10
C MET A 265 -2.14 -20.35 -10.18
N GLU A 266 -1.26 -21.33 -10.39
CA GLU A 266 -1.49 -22.42 -11.37
C GLU A 266 -2.35 -23.56 -10.82
N TYR A 267 -2.42 -23.72 -9.50
CA TYR A 267 -3.07 -24.84 -8.82
C TYR A 267 -4.12 -24.36 -7.82
N LEU A 268 -5.17 -25.16 -7.65
CA LEU A 268 -6.17 -25.03 -6.60
C LEU A 268 -5.68 -25.62 -5.28
N GLU A 269 -6.46 -25.42 -4.22
CA GLU A 269 -6.17 -25.95 -2.87
C GLU A 269 -6.12 -27.48 -2.83
N ASP A 270 -6.86 -28.17 -3.70
CA ASP A 270 -6.86 -29.63 -3.86
C ASP A 270 -5.72 -30.16 -4.76
N GLY A 271 -4.86 -29.26 -5.28
CA GLY A 271 -3.80 -29.60 -6.23
C GLY A 271 -4.25 -29.70 -7.68
N THR A 272 -5.51 -29.43 -8.00
CA THR A 272 -6.01 -29.40 -9.38
C THR A 272 -5.38 -28.25 -10.16
N ARG A 273 -4.73 -28.55 -11.29
CA ARG A 273 -4.11 -27.53 -12.14
C ARG A 273 -5.16 -26.79 -12.98
N ILE A 274 -5.15 -25.47 -12.90
CA ILE A 274 -6.12 -24.60 -13.55
C ILE A 274 -5.57 -23.75 -14.68
N SER A 275 -4.33 -23.26 -14.59
CA SER A 275 -3.71 -22.52 -15.70
C SER A 275 -2.28 -22.96 -15.94
N ASP A 276 -1.76 -22.60 -17.11
CA ASP A 276 -0.33 -22.39 -17.30
C ASP A 276 -0.05 -20.88 -17.30
N LEU A 277 0.90 -20.45 -16.46
CA LEU A 277 1.31 -19.06 -16.36
C LEU A 277 2.80 -18.97 -16.66
N ASP A 278 3.10 -18.56 -17.90
CA ASP A 278 4.48 -18.39 -18.34
C ASP A 278 4.97 -16.98 -18.10
N LEU A 279 6.21 -16.87 -17.64
CA LEU A 279 6.91 -15.61 -17.49
C LEU A 279 7.98 -15.51 -18.56
N ILE A 280 7.94 -14.44 -19.34
CA ILE A 280 8.95 -14.13 -20.35
C ILE A 280 9.73 -12.90 -19.90
N TYR A 281 11.06 -13.04 -19.85
CA TYR A 281 11.99 -11.96 -19.57
C TYR A 281 13.05 -11.89 -20.68
N LYS A 282 13.24 -10.72 -21.29
CA LYS A 282 14.16 -10.51 -22.43
C LYS A 282 13.98 -11.53 -23.56
N GLY A 283 12.73 -11.88 -23.85
CA GLY A 283 12.36 -12.85 -24.90
C GLY A 283 12.61 -14.32 -24.55
N LYS A 284 13.06 -14.63 -23.33
CA LYS A 284 13.27 -16.00 -22.85
C LYS A 284 12.26 -16.34 -21.76
N LYS A 285 11.76 -17.58 -21.79
CA LYS A 285 10.91 -18.12 -20.74
C LYS A 285 11.74 -18.37 -19.48
N VAL A 286 11.26 -17.86 -18.35
CA VAL A 286 11.81 -18.18 -17.02
C VAL A 286 11.19 -19.51 -16.58
N ASP A 287 12.03 -20.54 -16.45
CA ASP A 287 11.56 -21.88 -16.12
C ASP A 287 11.19 -22.00 -14.64
N TRP A 288 10.29 -22.94 -14.30
CA TRP A 288 9.93 -23.20 -12.91
C TRP A 288 11.09 -23.80 -12.11
N VAL A 289 12.02 -24.51 -12.78
CA VAL A 289 13.24 -25.05 -12.16
C VAL A 289 14.14 -23.94 -11.62
N GLU A 290 14.13 -22.75 -12.25
CA GLU A 290 14.88 -21.58 -11.78
C GLU A 290 14.33 -21.01 -10.46
N ALA A 291 13.09 -21.35 -10.10
CA ALA A 291 12.47 -20.96 -8.84
C ALA A 291 12.75 -21.94 -7.69
N LEU A 292 13.50 -23.03 -7.92
CA LEU A 292 13.87 -23.98 -6.88
C LEU A 292 14.86 -23.36 -5.90
N GLU A 293 14.52 -23.45 -4.63
CA GLU A 293 15.40 -23.11 -3.51
C GLU A 293 16.08 -24.38 -2.97
N PRO A 294 17.17 -24.25 -2.19
CA PRO A 294 17.78 -25.40 -1.52
C PRO A 294 16.80 -26.21 -0.68
N SER A 295 15.79 -25.56 -0.08
CA SER A 295 14.74 -26.17 0.73
C SER A 295 13.70 -26.95 -0.08
N THR A 296 13.62 -26.73 -1.40
CA THR A 296 12.64 -27.37 -2.31
C THR A 296 13.32 -28.27 -3.33
N LYS A 297 14.59 -28.62 -3.11
CA LYS A 297 15.34 -29.47 -4.04
C LYS A 297 14.65 -30.83 -4.17
N GLY A 298 14.29 -31.21 -5.40
CA GLY A 298 13.58 -32.46 -5.70
C GLY A 298 12.06 -32.33 -5.74
N PHE A 299 11.49 -31.15 -5.44
CA PHE A 299 10.05 -30.92 -5.57
C PHE A 299 9.63 -30.99 -7.05
N THR A 300 8.47 -31.58 -7.28
CA THR A 300 7.74 -31.47 -8.54
C THR A 300 7.18 -30.06 -8.71
N ARG A 301 6.82 -29.69 -9.95
CA ARG A 301 6.17 -28.39 -10.22
C ARG A 301 4.87 -28.20 -9.42
N GLN A 302 4.12 -29.29 -9.19
CA GLN A 302 2.89 -29.24 -8.40
C GLN A 302 3.19 -28.97 -6.93
N GLU A 303 4.10 -29.71 -6.31
CA GLU A 303 4.50 -29.49 -4.90
C GLU A 303 5.04 -28.07 -4.70
N LEU A 304 5.83 -27.59 -5.65
CA LEU A 304 6.36 -26.23 -5.63
C LEU A 304 5.23 -25.18 -5.76
N GLY A 305 4.27 -25.39 -6.66
CA GLY A 305 3.10 -24.54 -6.82
C GLY A 305 2.24 -24.47 -5.56
N MET A 306 2.00 -25.61 -4.91
CA MET A 306 1.25 -25.69 -3.65
C MET A 306 1.97 -24.96 -2.51
N LYS A 307 3.29 -25.17 -2.37
CA LYS A 307 4.10 -24.44 -1.38
C LYS A 307 3.98 -22.92 -1.58
N PHE A 308 4.19 -22.44 -2.80
CA PHE A 308 4.10 -21.00 -3.09
C PHE A 308 2.68 -20.45 -2.95
N ARG A 309 1.64 -21.28 -3.18
CA ARG A 309 0.25 -20.92 -2.91
C ARG A 309 0.04 -20.63 -1.43
N GLU A 310 0.48 -21.53 -0.55
CA GLU A 310 0.39 -21.30 0.89
C GLU A 310 1.14 -20.03 1.34
N GLU A 311 2.36 -19.82 0.84
CA GLU A 311 3.17 -18.64 1.16
C GLU A 311 2.56 -17.34 0.64
N THR A 312 1.96 -17.37 -0.55
CA THR A 312 1.27 -16.23 -1.14
C THR A 312 0.02 -15.91 -0.33
N PHE A 313 -0.82 -16.90 -0.04
CA PHE A 313 -2.09 -16.72 0.66
C PHE A 313 -1.90 -16.23 2.10
N LYS A 314 -0.83 -16.63 2.79
CA LYS A 314 -0.44 -16.08 4.10
C LYS A 314 -0.20 -14.56 4.08
N LYS A 315 0.11 -13.98 2.93
CA LYS A 315 0.37 -12.54 2.75
C LYS A 315 -0.88 -11.76 2.31
N LEU A 316 -1.94 -12.46 1.91
CA LEU A 316 -3.19 -11.85 1.45
C LEU A 316 -4.15 -11.58 2.61
N THR A 317 -5.05 -10.61 2.43
CA THR A 317 -6.15 -10.36 3.37
C THR A 317 -7.25 -11.40 3.19
N ALA A 318 -8.06 -11.63 4.22
CA ALA A 318 -9.18 -12.58 4.17
C ALA A 318 -10.16 -12.28 3.02
N ASP A 319 -10.51 -11.01 2.82
CA ASP A 319 -11.36 -10.54 1.71
C ASP A 319 -10.76 -10.88 0.33
N ASN A 320 -9.45 -10.72 0.15
CA ASN A 320 -8.79 -11.07 -1.11
C ASN A 320 -8.74 -12.59 -1.34
N ILE A 321 -8.56 -13.37 -0.27
CA ILE A 321 -8.61 -14.83 -0.35
C ILE A 321 -10.02 -15.30 -0.77
N GLU A 322 -11.06 -14.73 -0.18
CA GLU A 322 -12.45 -15.05 -0.52
C GLU A 322 -12.78 -14.72 -1.99
N LYS A 323 -12.34 -13.54 -2.47
CA LYS A 323 -12.48 -13.16 -3.88
C LYS A 323 -11.76 -14.12 -4.82
N ILE A 324 -10.54 -14.55 -4.49
CA ILE A 324 -9.81 -15.53 -5.30
C ILE A 324 -10.54 -16.88 -5.30
N LYS A 325 -11.04 -17.35 -4.15
CA LYS A 325 -11.81 -18.59 -4.06
C LYS A 325 -13.08 -18.55 -4.93
N LYS A 326 -13.78 -17.42 -4.96
CA LYS A 326 -14.92 -17.22 -5.86
C LYS A 326 -14.55 -17.37 -7.34
N TYR A 327 -13.44 -16.76 -7.78
CA TYR A 327 -12.94 -16.94 -9.14
C TYR A 327 -12.52 -18.38 -9.42
N ASP A 328 -11.90 -19.05 -8.44
CA ASP A 328 -11.53 -20.45 -8.54
C ASP A 328 -12.77 -21.33 -8.79
N GLU A 329 -13.87 -21.12 -8.05
CA GLU A 329 -15.15 -21.81 -8.23
C GLU A 329 -15.78 -21.55 -9.60
N GLU A 330 -15.84 -20.28 -10.04
CA GLU A 330 -16.34 -19.92 -11.37
C GLU A 330 -15.55 -20.61 -12.48
N ILE A 331 -14.24 -20.76 -12.32
CA ILE A 331 -13.38 -21.43 -13.29
C ILE A 331 -13.63 -22.94 -13.28
N ILE A 332 -13.82 -23.57 -12.12
CA ILE A 332 -14.18 -24.99 -12.04
C ILE A 332 -15.51 -25.24 -12.74
N ALA A 333 -16.50 -24.35 -12.56
CA ALA A 333 -17.80 -24.48 -13.21
C ALA A 333 -17.72 -24.49 -14.74
N THR A 334 -16.71 -23.84 -15.33
CA THR A 334 -16.50 -23.81 -16.79
C THR A 334 -15.83 -25.08 -17.37
N ARG A 335 -15.43 -26.01 -16.51
CA ARG A 335 -14.70 -27.24 -16.87
C ARG A 335 -15.54 -28.50 -16.79
N LYS A 336 -16.79 -28.36 -16.33
CA LYS A 336 -17.84 -29.37 -16.47
C LYS A 336 -18.36 -29.31 -17.89
#